data_AF-A0A5C4WUZ1-F1
#
_entry.id   AF-A0A5C4WUZ1-F1
#
_cell.length_a   1.000
_cell.length_b   1.000
_cell.length_c   1.000
_cell.angle_alpha   90.00
_cell.angle_beta   90.00
_cell.angle_gamma   90.00
#
_symmetry.space_group_name_H-M   'P 1'
#
loop_
_entity.id
_entity.type
_entity.pdbx_description
1 polymer ?
#
loop_
_entity_poly.entity_id
_entity_poly.type
_entity_poly.pdbx_seq_one_letter_code
_entity_poly.pdbx_strand_id
1 'polypeptide(L)'
;MAVEVWRQRNGYWRWAYREGDVRLVSHSEYAGQDAARRSAATAYPRTPIRVREGEEVARARTPRLRRSLEGLLLALIAYHIARRVLGRLPAEGDRER
;
A
#
# COMPACT_ATOMS: atom_id res chain seq x y z
N MET A 1 -7.74 -10.78 18.44
CA MET A 1 -8.26 -11.17 17.11
C MET A 1 -9.74 -10.85 16.99
N ALA A 2 -10.19 -10.37 15.82
CA ALA A 2 -11.61 -10.12 15.54
C ALA A 2 -11.87 -10.13 14.02
N VAL A 3 -13.10 -10.40 13.60
CA VAL A 3 -13.55 -10.19 12.23
C VAL A 3 -14.35 -8.89 12.17
N GLU A 4 -14.01 -8.04 11.20
CA GLU A 4 -14.78 -6.83 10.90
C GLU A 4 -15.56 -7.03 9.62
N VAL A 5 -16.84 -6.72 9.63
CA VAL A 5 -17.74 -6.71 8.46
C VAL A 5 -18.10 -5.26 8.18
N TRP A 6 -17.96 -4.81 6.95
CA TRP A 6 -18.27 -3.42 6.55
C TRP A 6 -18.87 -3.36 5.14
N ARG A 7 -19.53 -2.24 4.86
CA ARG A 7 -20.05 -1.92 3.53
C ARG A 7 -19.03 -1.09 2.75
N GLN A 8 -18.71 -1.49 1.53
CA GLN A 8 -17.85 -0.78 0.59
C GLN A 8 -18.62 0.31 -0.16
N ARG A 9 -17.89 1.20 -0.85
CA ARG A 9 -18.46 2.30 -1.65
C ARG A 9 -19.38 1.84 -2.77
N ASN A 10 -19.09 0.68 -3.34
CA ASN A 10 -19.87 0.06 -4.41
C ASN A 10 -21.19 -0.57 -3.91
N GLY A 11 -21.51 -0.43 -2.62
CA GLY A 11 -22.72 -0.95 -2.00
C GLY A 11 -22.63 -2.40 -1.53
N TYR A 12 -21.57 -3.13 -1.89
CA TYR A 12 -21.32 -4.50 -1.46
C TYR A 12 -20.71 -4.57 -0.06
N TRP A 13 -20.81 -5.72 0.56
CA TRP A 13 -20.27 -6.04 1.87
C TRP A 13 -19.00 -6.88 1.74
N ARG A 14 -18.02 -6.61 2.59
CA ARG A 14 -16.81 -7.43 2.77
C ARG A 14 -16.56 -7.66 4.25
N TRP A 15 -15.69 -8.62 4.53
CA TRP A 15 -15.20 -8.84 5.87
C TRP A 15 -13.68 -9.00 5.88
N ALA A 16 -13.05 -8.77 7.03
CA ALA A 16 -11.63 -8.97 7.22
C ALA A 16 -11.34 -9.50 8.62
N TYR A 17 -10.45 -10.48 8.69
CA TYR A 17 -9.86 -10.93 9.94
C TYR A 17 -8.71 -10.00 10.33
N ARG A 18 -8.65 -9.62 11.61
CA ARG A 18 -7.56 -8.82 12.19
C ARG A 18 -6.94 -9.51 13.39
N GLU A 19 -5.61 -9.60 13.36
CA GLU A 19 -4.78 -10.09 14.46
C GLU A 19 -3.45 -9.32 14.50
N GLY A 20 -3.27 -8.48 15.52
CA GLY A 20 -2.13 -7.56 15.58
C GLY A 20 -2.10 -6.63 14.35
N ASP A 21 -0.97 -6.67 13.63
CA ASP A 21 -0.77 -5.93 12.37
C ASP A 21 -1.27 -6.67 11.12
N VAL A 22 -1.70 -7.92 11.25
CA VAL A 22 -2.19 -8.74 10.14
C VAL A 22 -3.66 -8.39 9.86
N ARG A 23 -3.95 -8.10 8.58
CA ARG A 23 -5.32 -7.90 8.07
C ARG A 23 -5.53 -8.77 6.83
N LEU A 24 -6.41 -9.76 6.93
CA LEU A 24 -6.80 -10.63 5.83
C LEU A 24 -8.20 -10.27 5.36
N VAL A 25 -8.33 -9.75 4.14
CA VAL A 25 -9.60 -9.31 3.56
C VAL A 25 -10.24 -10.48 2.78
N SER A 26 -11.56 -10.62 2.88
CA SER A 26 -12.32 -11.60 2.10
C SER A 26 -12.07 -11.40 0.61
N HIS A 27 -11.86 -12.50 -0.12
CA HIS A 27 -11.72 -12.43 -1.58
C HIS A 27 -13.03 -11.95 -2.23
N SER A 28 -14.14 -12.54 -1.82
CA SER A 28 -15.48 -12.27 -2.34
C SER A 28 -16.11 -10.99 -1.78
N GLU A 29 -16.99 -10.42 -2.60
CA GLU A 29 -17.93 -9.35 -2.25
C GLU A 29 -19.32 -9.95 -2.09
N TYR A 30 -20.07 -9.46 -1.11
CA TYR A 30 -21.39 -9.98 -0.76
C TYR A 30 -22.45 -8.91 -0.95
N ALA A 31 -23.60 -9.25 -1.53
CA ALA A 31 -24.69 -8.29 -1.72
C ALA A 31 -25.33 -7.83 -0.40
N GLY A 32 -25.21 -8.61 0.68
CA GLY A 32 -25.84 -8.32 1.97
C GLY A 32 -24.95 -8.60 3.17
N GLN A 33 -25.20 -7.84 4.24
CA GLN A 33 -24.49 -7.96 5.52
C GLN A 33 -24.52 -9.38 6.07
N ASP A 34 -25.69 -10.03 6.04
CA ASP A 34 -25.84 -11.39 6.58
C ASP A 34 -25.06 -12.43 5.79
N ALA A 35 -24.95 -12.26 4.46
CA ALA A 35 -24.16 -13.15 3.63
C ALA A 35 -22.66 -13.02 3.97
N ALA A 36 -22.16 -11.78 4.13
CA ALA A 36 -20.80 -11.52 4.58
C ALA A 36 -20.55 -12.09 5.99
N ARG A 37 -21.49 -11.88 6.92
CA ARG A 37 -21.39 -12.37 8.31
C ARG A 37 -21.38 -13.89 8.39
N ARG A 38 -22.25 -14.58 7.65
CA ARG A 38 -22.24 -16.05 7.58
C ARG A 38 -20.95 -16.58 7.00
N SER A 39 -20.47 -15.98 5.91
CA SER A 39 -19.20 -16.39 5.31
C SER A 39 -18.02 -16.18 6.27
N ALA A 40 -17.98 -15.06 6.98
CA ALA A 40 -17.01 -14.81 8.05
C ALA A 40 -17.08 -15.86 9.16
N ALA A 41 -18.29 -16.20 9.63
CA ALA A 41 -18.49 -17.19 10.68
C ALA A 41 -18.08 -18.61 10.25
N THR A 42 -18.23 -18.94 8.96
CA THR A 42 -17.75 -20.19 8.38
C THR A 42 -16.23 -20.23 8.32
N ALA A 43 -15.58 -19.14 7.88
CA ALA A 43 -14.13 -19.08 7.74
C ALA A 43 -13.40 -19.01 9.10
N TYR A 44 -13.98 -18.29 10.07
CA TYR A 44 -13.40 -18.08 11.41
C TYR A 44 -14.43 -18.38 12.51
N PRO A 45 -14.69 -19.68 12.78
CA PRO A 45 -15.61 -20.07 13.84
C PRO A 45 -15.20 -19.49 15.19
N ARG A 46 -16.18 -19.08 16.00
CA ARG A 46 -16.01 -18.54 17.38
C ARG A 46 -15.22 -17.22 17.47
N THR A 47 -14.79 -16.63 16.36
CA THR A 47 -14.15 -15.32 16.38
C THR A 47 -15.21 -14.23 16.51
N PRO A 48 -15.03 -13.23 17.40
CA PRO A 48 -15.98 -12.12 17.52
C PRO A 48 -16.12 -11.36 16.19
N ILE A 49 -17.35 -11.20 15.73
CA ILE A 49 -17.68 -10.46 14.50
C ILE A 49 -18.24 -9.09 14.88
N ARG A 50 -17.60 -8.02 14.39
CA ARG A 50 -18.04 -6.63 14.55
C ARG A 50 -18.53 -6.09 13.23
N VAL A 51 -19.72 -5.50 13.23
CA VAL A 51 -20.26 -4.81 12.05
C VAL A 51 -19.94 -3.32 12.17
N ARG A 52 -19.32 -2.74 11.15
CA ARG A 52 -19.12 -1.29 11.04
C ARG A 52 -20.13 -0.73 10.04
N GLU A 53 -21.07 0.07 10.55
CA GLU A 53 -21.92 0.91 9.72
C GLU A 53 -21.11 2.14 9.29
N GLY A 54 -20.41 2.00 8.16
CA GLY A 54 -19.56 3.06 7.64
C GLY A 54 -18.72 2.58 6.47
N GLU A 55 -18.51 3.47 5.50
CA GLU A 55 -17.75 3.21 4.28
C GLU A 55 -16.26 3.06 4.63
N GLU A 56 -15.77 1.84 4.85
CA GLU A 56 -14.34 1.63 5.08
C GLU A 56 -13.60 1.70 3.74
N VAL A 57 -12.98 2.85 3.47
CA VAL A 57 -11.97 2.98 2.43
C VAL A 57 -10.88 1.98 2.80
N ALA A 58 -10.79 0.87 2.06
CA ALA A 58 -9.73 -0.11 2.18
C ALA A 58 -8.39 0.58 1.85
N ARG A 59 -7.84 1.32 2.84
CA ARG A 59 -6.45 1.72 2.84
C ARG A 59 -5.68 0.44 3.07
N ALA A 60 -5.42 -0.29 1.99
CA ALA A 60 -4.24 -1.09 1.89
C ALA A 60 -3.10 -0.17 2.36
N ARG A 61 -2.58 -0.41 3.56
CA ARG A 61 -1.30 0.16 3.96
C ARG A 61 -0.27 -0.53 3.08
N THR A 62 -0.17 -0.11 1.83
CA THR A 62 1.03 -0.33 1.03
C THR A 62 2.16 0.25 1.87
N PRO A 63 3.13 -0.56 2.30
CA PRO A 63 4.22 -0.05 3.11
C PRO A 63 4.87 1.08 2.33
N ARG A 64 5.16 2.18 3.04
CA ARG A 64 5.75 3.44 2.54
C ARG A 64 7.15 3.27 1.91
N LEU A 65 7.54 2.06 1.54
CA LEU A 65 8.84 1.69 0.98
C LEU A 65 9.08 2.20 -0.45
N ARG A 66 8.05 2.64 -1.18
CA ARG A 66 8.23 3.16 -2.55
C ARG A 66 8.86 4.55 -2.62
N ARG A 67 8.78 5.37 -1.55
CA ARG A 67 9.34 6.73 -1.58
C ARG A 67 10.87 6.79 -1.45
N SER A 68 11.51 5.73 -0.95
CA SER A 68 12.97 5.70 -0.78
C SER A 68 13.72 5.30 -2.06
N LEU A 69 13.08 4.57 -2.97
CA LEU A 69 13.70 4.12 -4.23
C LEU A 69 13.72 5.21 -5.31
N GLU A 70 12.68 6.04 -5.41
CA GLU A 70 12.66 7.18 -6.35
C GLU A 70 13.77 8.19 -6.06
N GLY A 71 14.03 8.48 -4.77
CA GLY A 71 15.10 9.40 -4.37
C GLY A 71 16.49 8.88 -4.76
N LEU A 72 16.75 7.58 -4.61
CA LEU A 72 18.03 6.97 -4.99
C LEU A 72 18.24 7.02 -6.51
N LEU A 73 17.19 6.72 -7.29
CA LEU A 73 17.28 6.72 -8.75
C LEU A 73 17.53 8.14 -9.30
N LEU A 74 16.82 9.14 -8.77
CA LEU A 74 17.02 10.55 -9.13
C LEU A 74 18.42 11.04 -8.76
N ALA A 75 18.94 10.66 -7.59
CA ALA A 75 20.30 11.00 -7.18
C ALA A 75 21.37 10.39 -8.11
N LEU A 76 21.19 9.14 -8.55
CA LEU A 76 22.11 8.50 -9.50
C LEU A 76 22.07 9.16 -10.88
N ILE A 77 20.88 9.50 -11.39
CA ILE A 77 20.72 10.22 -12.67
C ILE A 77 21.39 11.59 -12.58
N ALA A 78 21.11 12.36 -11.52
CA ALA A 78 21.72 13.67 -11.30
C ALA A 78 23.25 13.59 -11.20
N TYR A 79 23.79 12.61 -10.48
CA TYR A 79 25.22 12.36 -10.38
C TYR A 79 25.85 12.03 -11.74
N HIS A 80 25.20 11.17 -12.55
CA HIS A 80 25.73 10.79 -13.86
C HIS A 80 25.76 11.96 -14.84
N ILE A 81 24.73 12.82 -14.80
CA ILE A 81 24.68 14.07 -15.59
C ILE A 81 25.76 15.05 -15.11
N ALA A 82 25.86 15.29 -13.80
CA ALA A 82 26.88 16.17 -13.24
C ALA A 82 28.29 15.70 -13.60
N ARG A 83 28.57 14.39 -13.52
CA ARG A 83 29.86 13.80 -13.90
C ARG A 83 30.15 13.97 -15.41
N ARG A 84 29.14 13.81 -16.27
CA ARG A 84 29.27 14.04 -17.72
C ARG A 84 29.55 15.50 -18.06
N VAL A 85 29.01 16.44 -17.28
CA VAL A 85 29.16 17.89 -17.51
C VAL A 85 30.45 18.44 -16.88
N LEU A 86 30.79 18.06 -15.64
CA LEU A 86 32.04 18.46 -14.98
C LEU A 86 33.29 17.76 -15.55
N GLY A 87 33.16 16.57 -16.14
CA GLY A 87 34.26 15.95 -16.91
C GLY A 87 34.60 16.68 -18.22
N ARG A 88 33.87 17.74 -18.55
CA ARG A 88 34.08 18.62 -19.72
C ARG A 88 34.47 20.05 -19.33
N LEU A 89 34.82 20.32 -18.08
CA LEU A 89 35.53 21.55 -17.78
C LEU A 89 36.92 21.45 -18.41
N PRO A 90 37.24 22.25 -19.44
CA PRO A 90 38.61 22.36 -19.91
C PRO A 90 39.43 22.88 -18.73
N ALA A 91 40.56 22.24 -18.47
CA ALA A 91 41.59 22.88 -17.68
C ALA A 91 41.97 24.16 -18.42
N GLU A 92 41.46 25.30 -17.94
CA GLU A 92 42.07 26.59 -18.21
C GLU A 92 43.50 26.55 -17.71
N GLY A 93 44.41 26.98 -18.58
CA GLY A 93 45.81 27.21 -18.26
C GLY A 93 46.66 25.95 -18.39
N ASP A 94 47.40 25.86 -19.49
CA ASP A 94 48.80 26.30 -19.49
C ASP A 94 49.55 25.57 -20.62
N ARG A 95 50.00 26.33 -21.63
CA ARG A 95 51.27 26.20 -22.36
C ARG A 95 51.21 26.84 -23.75
N GLU A 96 51.86 28.01 -23.80
CA GLU A 96 52.84 28.38 -24.82
C GLU A 96 52.37 28.38 -26.28
N ARG A 97 52.09 29.57 -26.81
CA ARG A 97 53.02 30.31 -27.67
C ARG A 97 52.48 31.69 -28.06
#